data_AF-G0HCR5-F1
#
_entry.id   AF-G0HCR5-F1
#
_cell.length_a   1.000
_cell.length_b   1.000
_cell.length_c   1.000
_cell.angle_alpha   90.00
_cell.angle_beta   90.00
_cell.angle_gamma   90.00
#
_symmetry.space_group_name_H-M   'P 1'
#
loop_
_entity.id
_entity.type
_entity.pdbx_description
1 polymer ?
#
loop_
_entity_poly.entity_id
_entity_poly.type
_entity_poly.pdbx_seq_one_letter_code
_entity_poly.pdbx_strand_id
1 'polypeptide(L)'
;MEVVHTERPFIGNEFTDLSEQLDLEIRVEWARRVDAAVKATHPLRFRFNVGFLGSVRRVIDDSEALRWKLPRVMMWIASGYGERTTRPHQFRISDAGGAPYLVRDDRATAYRVDLETNTAAARRLHYWRVPDGTEEFQRVCVHDAPGF
;
A
#
# COMPACT_ATOMS: atom_id res chain seq x y z
N MET A 1 36.83 12.07 8.94
CA MET A 1 36.30 11.63 7.64
C MET A 1 34.87 12.11 7.55
N GLU A 2 34.61 13.12 6.73
CA GLU A 2 33.26 13.56 6.44
C GLU A 2 32.74 12.69 5.30
N VAL A 3 31.88 11.73 5.64
CA VAL A 3 31.21 10.92 4.62
C VAL A 3 30.14 11.81 4.01
N VAL A 4 30.45 12.41 2.86
CA VAL A 4 29.45 13.09 2.04
C VAL A 4 28.59 11.99 1.42
N HIS A 5 27.48 11.67 2.08
CA HIS A 5 26.42 10.87 1.48
C HIS A 5 25.70 11.74 0.45
N THR A 6 26.10 11.64 -0.82
CA THR A 6 25.20 12.04 -1.91
C THR A 6 24.08 11.01 -1.98
N GLU A 7 22.99 11.27 -1.26
CA GLU A 7 21.77 10.48 -1.45
C GLU A 7 21.27 10.72 -2.86
N ARG A 8 21.33 9.70 -3.71
CA ARG A 8 20.51 9.65 -4.92
C ARG A 8 19.11 9.23 -4.48
N PRO A 9 18.09 10.11 -4.50
CA PRO A 9 16.72 9.70 -4.22
C PRO A 9 16.27 8.70 -5.31
N PHE A 10 15.43 7.73 -4.94
CA PHE A 10 14.87 6.78 -5.89
C PHE A 10 13.97 7.50 -6.88
N ILE A 11 14.38 7.70 -8.12
CA ILE A 11 13.57 8.41 -9.11
C ILE A 11 12.48 7.51 -9.72
N GLY A 12 12.36 6.27 -9.25
CA GLY A 12 11.28 5.34 -9.62
C GLY A 12 11.54 4.58 -10.91
N ASN A 13 12.79 4.55 -11.38
CA ASN A 13 13.24 3.86 -12.60
C ASN A 13 14.52 3.05 -12.40
N GLU A 14 14.86 2.73 -11.16
CA GLU A 14 16.03 1.93 -10.80
C GLU A 14 15.91 0.48 -11.31
N PHE A 15 14.68 -0.02 -11.44
CA PHE A 15 14.37 -1.34 -11.99
C PHE A 15 13.47 -1.21 -13.21
N THR A 16 13.65 -2.12 -14.16
CA THR A 16 12.76 -2.27 -15.32
C THR A 16 11.47 -3.00 -14.94
N ASP A 17 11.51 -3.85 -13.91
CA ASP A 17 10.33 -4.45 -13.31
C ASP A 17 9.77 -3.56 -12.19
N LEU A 18 8.51 -3.17 -12.33
CA LEU A 18 7.80 -2.37 -11.33
C LEU A 18 7.63 -3.14 -10.02
N SER A 19 7.55 -4.47 -10.05
CA SER A 19 7.50 -5.30 -8.85
C SER A 19 8.76 -5.13 -8.01
N GLU A 20 9.93 -5.20 -8.65
CA GLU A 20 11.23 -5.04 -8.00
C GLU A 20 11.40 -3.62 -7.46
N GLN A 21 11.00 -2.62 -8.26
CA GLN A 21 11.01 -1.22 -7.86
C GLN A 21 10.18 -0.99 -6.58
N LEU A 22 8.92 -1.43 -6.56
CA LEU A 22 8.02 -1.22 -5.43
C LEU A 22 8.45 -2.03 -4.20
N ASP A 23 8.90 -3.27 -4.37
CA ASP A 23 9.42 -4.07 -3.25
C ASP A 23 10.60 -3.36 -2.58
N LEU A 24 11.57 -2.85 -3.35
CA LEU A 24 12.71 -2.12 -2.79
C LEU A 24 12.27 -0.86 -2.04
N GLU A 25 11.38 -0.07 -2.62
CA GLU A 25 10.94 1.19 -2.01
C GLU A 25 10.16 0.98 -0.73
N ILE A 26 9.30 -0.04 -0.66
CA ILE A 26 8.61 -0.44 0.57
C ILE A 26 9.63 -0.83 1.64
N ARG A 27 10.65 -1.62 1.27
CA ARG A 27 11.73 -2.04 2.18
C ARG A 27 12.56 -0.86 2.66
N VAL A 28 12.84 0.12 1.81
CA VAL A 28 13.59 1.32 2.19
C VAL A 28 12.76 2.24 3.08
N GLU A 29 11.47 2.42 2.80
CA GLU A 29 10.55 3.13 3.71
C GLU A 29 10.51 2.46 5.08
N TRP A 30 10.48 1.12 5.14
CA TRP A 30 10.53 0.39 6.40
C TRP A 30 11.87 0.55 7.11
N ALA A 31 12.96 0.48 6.35
CA ALA A 31 14.30 0.64 6.87
C ALA A 31 14.50 2.02 7.52
N ARG A 32 13.91 3.06 6.92
CA ARG A 32 14.02 4.46 7.35
C ARG A 32 13.06 4.85 8.47
N ARG A 33 11.91 4.18 8.61
CA ARG A 33 10.81 4.63 9.48
C ARG A 33 10.47 3.71 10.64
N VAL A 34 10.90 2.46 10.58
CA VAL A 34 10.70 1.50 11.67
C VAL A 34 12.05 1.29 12.35
N ASP A 35 12.11 1.60 13.64
CA ASP A 35 13.33 1.47 14.42
C ASP A 35 13.83 0.02 14.42
N ALA A 36 15.14 -0.17 14.31
CA ALA A 36 15.75 -1.49 14.26
C ALA A 36 15.32 -2.39 15.45
N ALA A 37 15.14 -1.81 16.63
CA ALA A 37 14.72 -2.50 17.84
C ALA A 37 13.32 -3.15 17.75
N VAL A 38 12.42 -2.61 16.91
CA VAL A 38 11.03 -3.11 16.80
C VAL A 38 10.75 -3.85 15.49
N LYS A 39 11.71 -3.90 14.56
CA LYS A 39 11.58 -4.60 13.27
C LYS A 39 11.26 -6.08 13.43
N ALA A 40 11.75 -6.73 14.48
CA ALA A 40 11.47 -8.14 14.74
C ALA A 40 9.98 -8.39 15.07
N THR A 41 9.32 -7.44 15.74
CA THR A 41 7.88 -7.51 16.09
C THR A 41 6.98 -6.86 15.05
N HIS A 42 7.55 -6.06 14.14
CA HIS A 42 6.86 -5.39 13.03
C HIS A 42 7.54 -5.71 11.69
N PRO A 43 7.67 -7.00 11.33
CA PRO A 43 8.31 -7.39 10.08
C PRO A 43 7.46 -6.97 8.88
N LEU A 44 8.10 -6.71 7.74
CA LEU A 44 7.37 -6.57 6.49
C LEU A 44 6.85 -7.93 6.02
N ARG A 45 5.53 -8.05 5.90
CA ARG A 45 4.85 -9.22 5.32
C ARG A 45 3.84 -8.78 4.28
N PHE A 46 4.21 -8.88 3.01
CA PHE A 46 3.31 -8.49 1.94
C PHE A 46 3.51 -9.31 0.67
N ARG A 47 2.50 -9.24 -0.21
CA ARG A 47 2.58 -9.71 -1.59
C ARG A 47 1.72 -8.84 -2.50
N PHE A 48 1.97 -8.88 -3.79
CA PHE A 48 1.14 -8.22 -4.80
C PHE A 48 0.19 -9.24 -5.43
N ASN A 49 -1.09 -8.90 -5.54
CA ASN A 49 -2.01 -9.67 -6.36
C ASN A 49 -1.66 -9.47 -7.86
N VAL A 50 -2.03 -10.42 -8.72
CA VAL A 50 -1.71 -10.44 -10.17
C VAL A 50 -2.12 -9.15 -10.89
N GLY A 51 -3.21 -8.50 -10.47
CA GLY A 51 -3.69 -7.24 -11.06
C GLY A 51 -3.10 -5.97 -10.47
N PHE A 52 -2.35 -6.07 -9.36
CA PHE A 52 -1.97 -4.91 -8.56
C PHE A 52 -1.07 -3.94 -9.33
N LEU A 53 0.02 -4.42 -9.91
CA LEU A 53 0.99 -3.59 -10.61
C LEU A 53 0.38 -2.89 -11.84
N GLY A 54 -0.52 -3.57 -12.55
CA GLY A 54 -1.28 -2.96 -13.64
C GLY A 54 -2.20 -1.83 -13.18
N SER A 55 -2.77 -1.93 -11.97
CA SER A 55 -3.56 -0.86 -11.38
C SER A 55 -2.72 0.35 -10.95
N VAL A 56 -1.51 0.11 -10.43
CA VAL A 56 -0.57 1.18 -10.08
C VAL A 56 -0.21 1.98 -11.33
N ARG A 57 0.21 1.31 -12.41
CA ARG A 57 0.55 2.00 -13.67
C ARG A 57 -0.57 2.89 -14.19
N ARG A 58 -1.80 2.39 -14.12
CA ARG A 58 -2.97 3.10 -14.62
C ARG A 58 -3.38 4.31 -13.77
N VAL A 59 -3.19 4.24 -12.45
CA VAL A 59 -3.83 5.17 -11.49
C VAL A 59 -2.83 6.10 -10.80
N ILE A 60 -1.54 5.76 -10.81
CA ILE A 60 -0.48 6.44 -10.05
C ILE A 60 0.59 7.08 -10.93
N ASP A 61 0.90 6.52 -12.11
CA ASP A 61 2.04 6.98 -12.92
C ASP A 61 1.94 8.45 -13.37
N ASP A 62 0.73 9.01 -13.42
CA ASP A 62 0.48 10.42 -13.74
C ASP A 62 0.68 11.39 -12.56
N SER A 63 1.03 10.88 -11.38
CA SER A 63 1.14 11.65 -10.14
C SER A 63 2.43 11.34 -9.40
N GLU A 64 3.40 12.25 -9.53
CA GLU A 64 4.67 12.18 -8.80
C GLU A 64 4.43 12.09 -7.27
N ALA A 65 3.53 12.91 -6.73
CA ALA A 65 3.22 12.89 -5.30
C ALA A 65 2.73 11.52 -4.82
N LEU A 66 1.90 10.84 -5.62
CA LEU A 66 1.41 9.51 -5.28
C LEU A 66 2.44 8.42 -5.50
N ARG A 67 3.32 8.59 -6.50
CA ARG A 67 4.45 7.69 -6.72
C ARG A 67 5.33 7.58 -5.47
N TRP A 68 5.55 8.69 -4.78
CA TRP A 68 6.27 8.73 -3.51
C TRP A 68 5.44 8.29 -2.31
N LYS A 69 4.14 8.60 -2.28
CA LYS A 69 3.26 8.27 -1.15
C LYS A 69 2.93 6.79 -1.06
N LEU A 70 2.75 6.11 -2.20
CA LEU A 70 2.27 4.74 -2.24
C LEU A 70 3.17 3.74 -1.48
N PRO A 71 4.50 3.65 -1.73
CA PRO A 71 5.36 2.71 -1.01
C PRO A 71 5.35 2.93 0.50
N ARG A 72 5.25 4.19 0.95
CA ARG A 72 5.16 4.54 2.38
C ARG A 72 3.87 4.03 3.01
N VAL A 73 2.73 4.22 2.33
CA VAL A 73 1.43 3.72 2.82
C VAL A 73 1.44 2.20 2.88
N MET A 74 1.94 1.54 1.83
CA MET A 74 2.08 0.10 1.77
C MET A 74 2.98 -0.43 2.89
N MET A 75 4.10 0.24 3.17
CA MET A 75 4.98 -0.10 4.28
C MET A 75 4.26 -0.06 5.63
N TRP A 76 3.49 0.99 5.92
CA TRP A 76 2.75 1.06 7.18
C TRP A 76 1.76 -0.10 7.32
N ILE A 77 1.03 -0.42 6.26
CA ILE A 77 0.11 -1.56 6.24
C ILE A 77 0.87 -2.86 6.48
N ALA A 78 1.90 -3.13 5.67
CA ALA A 78 2.68 -4.37 5.67
C ALA A 78 3.52 -4.62 6.94
N SER A 79 3.73 -3.58 7.76
CA SER A 79 4.44 -3.66 9.05
C SER A 79 3.50 -3.63 10.26
N GLY A 80 2.19 -3.72 10.05
CA GLY A 80 1.20 -3.77 11.13
C GLY A 80 0.80 -2.41 11.71
N TYR A 81 1.19 -1.31 11.07
CA TYR A 81 0.83 0.07 11.45
C TYR A 81 -0.24 0.68 10.53
N GLY A 82 -1.18 -0.13 10.07
CA GLY A 82 -2.24 0.30 9.14
C GLY A 82 -3.08 1.47 9.67
N GLU A 83 -3.17 1.65 10.99
CA GLU A 83 -3.84 2.78 11.65
C GLU A 83 -3.17 4.13 11.38
N ARG A 84 -1.89 4.15 10.99
CA ARG A 84 -1.17 5.38 10.59
C ARG A 84 -1.57 5.87 9.20
N THR A 85 -2.32 5.08 8.44
CA THR A 85 -2.81 5.47 7.12
C THR A 85 -4.04 6.36 7.22
N THR A 86 -4.40 7.00 6.11
CA THR A 86 -5.57 7.87 6.08
C THR A 86 -6.84 7.05 5.89
N ARG A 87 -7.77 7.19 6.83
CA ARG A 87 -9.10 6.54 6.80
C ARG A 87 -9.04 5.03 6.52
N PRO A 88 -8.35 4.25 7.37
CA PRO A 88 -8.35 2.79 7.24
C PRO A 88 -9.74 2.25 7.55
N HIS A 89 -10.36 1.61 6.56
CA HIS A 89 -11.69 1.05 6.69
C HIS A 89 -11.74 -0.36 6.13
N GLN A 90 -12.43 -1.24 6.85
CA GLN A 90 -12.75 -2.56 6.33
C GLN A 90 -13.78 -2.41 5.20
N PHE A 91 -13.52 -3.09 4.08
CA PHE A 91 -14.36 -3.01 2.90
C PHE A 91 -15.66 -3.79 3.14
N ARG A 92 -16.78 -3.29 2.61
CA ARG A 92 -18.09 -3.93 2.70
C ARG A 92 -18.51 -4.47 1.34
N ILE A 93 -19.34 -5.51 1.33
CA ILE A 93 -19.82 -6.11 0.08
C ILE A 93 -20.63 -5.12 -0.80
N SER A 94 -21.17 -4.07 -0.18
CA SER A 94 -21.85 -2.96 -0.84
C SER A 94 -21.84 -1.72 0.05
N ASP A 95 -22.24 -0.57 -0.51
CA ASP A 95 -22.39 0.69 0.24
C ASP A 95 -23.71 0.78 1.05
N ALA A 96 -24.55 -0.25 1.00
CA ALA A 96 -25.80 -0.28 1.77
C ALA A 96 -25.53 -0.20 3.28
N GLY A 97 -26.40 0.52 4.00
CA GLY A 97 -26.34 0.60 5.45
C GLY A 97 -26.39 -0.79 6.08
N GLY A 98 -25.40 -1.12 6.92
CA GLY A 98 -25.31 -2.43 7.57
C GLY A 98 -24.80 -3.57 6.69
N ALA A 99 -24.34 -3.31 5.46
CA ALA A 99 -23.74 -4.33 4.61
C ALA A 99 -22.56 -5.03 5.33
N PRO A 100 -22.48 -6.37 5.26
CA PRO A 100 -21.40 -7.11 5.91
C PRO A 100 -20.04 -6.77 5.30
N TYR A 101 -19.00 -7.00 6.09
CA TYR A 101 -17.63 -6.88 5.60
C TYR A 101 -17.33 -7.94 4.55
N LEU A 102 -16.53 -7.55 3.56
CA LEU A 102 -16.07 -8.46 2.53
C LEU A 102 -14.95 -9.36 3.10
N VAL A 103 -15.21 -10.67 3.09
CA VAL A 103 -14.30 -11.71 3.55
C VAL A 103 -14.15 -12.73 2.42
N ARG A 104 -12.91 -13.11 2.11
CA ARG A 104 -12.57 -14.14 1.11
C ARG A 104 -12.64 -15.53 1.75
N ASP A 105 -12.75 -16.57 0.93
CA ASP A 105 -12.88 -17.98 1.37
C ASP A 105 -11.74 -18.44 2.31
N ASP A 106 -10.54 -17.88 2.17
CA ASP A 106 -9.38 -18.12 3.03
C ASP A 106 -9.42 -17.33 4.35
N ARG A 107 -10.56 -16.70 4.66
CA ARG A 107 -10.79 -15.79 5.80
C ARG A 107 -10.00 -14.48 5.73
N ALA A 108 -9.43 -14.13 4.58
CA ALA A 108 -8.82 -12.82 4.41
C ALA A 108 -9.90 -11.72 4.42
N THR A 109 -9.65 -10.64 5.15
CA THR A 109 -10.58 -9.51 5.27
C THR A 109 -10.14 -8.36 4.38
N ALA A 110 -11.07 -7.80 3.62
CA ALA A 110 -10.79 -6.69 2.72
C ALA A 110 -10.71 -5.35 3.47
N TYR A 111 -9.77 -4.50 3.07
CA TYR A 111 -9.59 -3.15 3.58
C TYR A 111 -9.37 -2.15 2.44
N ARG A 112 -9.65 -0.88 2.74
CA ARG A 112 -9.29 0.26 1.92
C ARG A 112 -8.67 1.36 2.77
N VAL A 113 -7.77 2.13 2.17
CA VAL A 113 -7.21 3.37 2.72
C VAL A 113 -7.22 4.46 1.65
N ASP A 114 -7.34 5.70 2.09
CA ASP A 114 -7.28 6.86 1.20
C ASP A 114 -5.80 7.21 0.91
N LEU A 115 -5.44 7.29 -0.37
CA LEU A 115 -4.16 7.87 -0.81
C LEU A 115 -4.27 9.38 -1.00
N GLU A 116 -5.46 9.88 -1.25
CA GLU A 116 -5.78 11.31 -1.31
C GLU A 116 -7.07 11.60 -0.56
N THR A 117 -7.23 12.84 -0.13
CA THR A 117 -8.44 13.32 0.53
C THR A 117 -8.82 14.67 -0.03
N ASN A 118 -10.12 14.98 -0.06
CA ASN A 118 -10.65 16.27 -0.52
C ASN A 118 -10.30 16.61 -1.98
N THR A 119 -10.20 15.60 -2.85
CA THR A 119 -10.00 15.77 -4.29
C THR A 119 -11.03 14.97 -5.09
N ALA A 120 -11.42 15.46 -6.26
CA ALA A 120 -12.23 14.71 -7.20
C ALA A 120 -11.46 13.46 -7.66
N ALA A 121 -12.14 12.32 -7.75
CA ALA A 121 -11.52 11.04 -8.10
C ALA A 121 -10.36 10.63 -7.16
N ALA A 122 -10.44 10.97 -5.86
CA ALA A 122 -9.42 10.62 -4.86
C ALA A 122 -8.98 9.15 -4.97
N ARG A 123 -7.67 8.92 -5.09
CA ARG A 123 -7.13 7.56 -5.18
C ARG A 123 -7.19 6.85 -3.82
N ARG A 124 -7.40 5.53 -3.88
CA ARG A 124 -7.47 4.60 -2.75
C ARG A 124 -6.63 3.36 -3.02
N LEU A 125 -6.08 2.78 -1.96
CA LEU A 125 -5.43 1.47 -1.99
C LEU A 125 -6.36 0.46 -1.33
N HIS A 126 -6.64 -0.64 -2.05
CA HIS A 126 -7.36 -1.80 -1.54
C HIS A 126 -6.39 -2.94 -1.27
N TYR A 127 -6.61 -3.68 -0.18
CA TYR A 127 -5.77 -4.82 0.20
C TYR A 127 -6.56 -5.84 1.01
N TRP A 128 -6.08 -7.07 1.00
CA TRP A 128 -6.53 -8.13 1.88
C TRP A 128 -5.56 -8.29 3.04
N ARG A 129 -6.10 -8.38 4.26
CA ARG A 129 -5.36 -8.90 5.41
C ARG A 129 -5.58 -10.40 5.50
N VAL A 130 -4.53 -11.17 5.23
CA VAL A 130 -4.56 -12.64 5.28
C VAL A 130 -4.39 -13.10 6.73
N PRO A 131 -5.03 -14.20 7.18
CA PRO A 131 -4.94 -14.63 8.58
C PRO A 131 -3.53 -14.95 9.09
N ASP A 132 -2.57 -15.19 8.20
CA ASP A 132 -1.15 -15.41 8.54
C ASP A 132 -0.38 -14.11 8.83
N GLY A 133 -1.04 -12.96 8.72
CA GLY A 133 -0.45 -11.63 8.90
C GLY A 133 0.16 -11.04 7.64
N THR A 134 0.04 -11.69 6.48
CA THR A 134 0.47 -11.13 5.19
C THR A 134 -0.57 -10.13 4.67
N GLU A 135 -0.09 -8.96 4.26
CA GLU A 135 -0.92 -7.98 3.55
C GLU A 135 -0.81 -8.20 2.04
N GLU A 136 -1.91 -8.59 1.40
CA GLU A 136 -1.97 -8.79 -0.04
C GLU A 136 -2.56 -7.54 -0.70
N PHE A 137 -1.72 -6.79 -1.39
CA PHE A 137 -2.16 -5.58 -2.09
C PHE A 137 -2.96 -5.95 -3.34
N GLN A 138 -4.23 -5.54 -3.36
CA GLN A 138 -5.20 -5.92 -4.38
C GLN A 138 -5.12 -4.98 -5.59
N ARG A 139 -5.36 -3.68 -5.35
CA ARG A 139 -5.41 -2.67 -6.41
C ARG A 139 -5.30 -1.25 -5.86
N VAL A 140 -4.86 -0.33 -6.71
CA VAL A 140 -5.10 1.10 -6.56
C VAL A 140 -6.24 1.51 -7.49
N CYS A 141 -7.16 2.34 -7.00
CA CYS A 141 -8.32 2.79 -7.77
C CYS A 141 -8.77 4.19 -7.35
N VAL A 142 -9.66 4.81 -8.11
CA VAL A 142 -10.34 6.06 -7.71
C VAL A 142 -11.55 5.76 -6.85
N HIS A 143 -12.01 6.72 -6.05
CA HIS A 143 -13.03 6.50 -5.03
C HIS A 143 -14.37 5.94 -5.53
N ASP A 144 -14.77 6.27 -6.76
CA ASP A 144 -16.01 5.82 -7.41
C ASP A 144 -15.87 4.49 -8.13
N ALA A 145 -14.66 3.92 -8.18
CA ALA A 145 -14.42 2.68 -8.90
C ALA A 145 -15.21 1.54 -8.22
N PRO A 146 -16.08 0.83 -8.97
CA PRO A 146 -16.92 -0.20 -8.37
C PRO A 146 -16.09 -1.39 -7.87
N GLY A 147 -16.63 -2.06 -6.85
CA GLY A 147 -16.15 -3.34 -6.37
C GLY A 147 -14.82 -3.29 -5.61
N PHE A 148 -14.29 -4.49 -5.35
CA PHE A 148 -13.01 -4.71 -4.68
C PHE A 148 -11.91 -5.06 -5.69
#